data_AF-A0AAE4SDI7-F1
#
_entry.id   AF-A0AAE4SDI7-F1
#
_cell.length_a   1.000
_cell.length_b   1.000
_cell.length_c   1.000
_cell.angle_alpha   90.00
_cell.angle_beta   90.00
_cell.angle_gamma   90.00
#
_symmetry.space_group_name_H-M   'P 1'
#
loop_
_entity.id
_entity.type
_entity.pdbx_description
1 polymer ?
#
loop_
_entity_poly.entity_id
_entity_poly.type
_entity_poly.pdbx_seq_one_letter_code
_entity_poly.pdbx_strand_id
1 'polypeptide(L)'
;MSENYCSNCGSKIEENAAICTNCGMPLKKTPYGNPPEPPKSDEPSAEKPPAVDAELVSEPKTDGNAKQGSSKSQSQSQSQSSSTVPPKKSDKIPFLSLILSFFWTGLGQLYNGQFWRGIAFMILVPIGTLFLIVPGLIIWIYGMYDAYTQAEKMNKGEVPYSEAKLWEILVFILFPFIIAAILIVLIMLLMIPFMII
;
A
#
# COMPACT_ATOMS: atom_id res chain seq x y z
N MET A 1 -24.09 -42.17 0.45
CA MET A 1 -22.64 -41.93 0.55
C MET A 1 -22.27 -41.09 -0.67
N SER A 2 -22.13 -39.77 -0.52
CA SER A 2 -21.78 -38.90 -1.65
C SER A 2 -20.29 -39.02 -1.92
N GLU A 3 -19.93 -39.46 -3.11
CA GLU A 3 -18.53 -39.64 -3.50
C GLU A 3 -17.86 -38.29 -3.70
N ASN A 4 -16.92 -37.95 -2.82
CA ASN A 4 -16.16 -36.71 -2.89
C ASN A 4 -14.97 -36.89 -3.85
N TYR A 5 -15.13 -36.48 -5.11
CA TYR A 5 -14.05 -36.43 -6.10
C TYR A 5 -13.60 -35.01 -6.38
N CYS A 6 -12.32 -34.85 -6.67
CA CYS A 6 -11.68 -33.58 -6.97
C CYS A 6 -12.18 -33.00 -8.30
N SER A 7 -12.69 -31.77 -8.28
CA SER A 7 -13.19 -31.10 -9.49
C SER A 7 -12.10 -30.76 -10.52
N ASN A 8 -10.83 -30.77 -10.11
CA ASN A 8 -9.70 -30.46 -11.01
C ASN A 8 -9.06 -31.71 -11.62
N CYS A 9 -8.80 -32.76 -10.82
CA CYS A 9 -8.08 -33.95 -11.31
C CYS A 9 -8.86 -35.27 -11.21
N GLY A 10 -10.06 -35.27 -10.62
CA GLY A 10 -10.90 -36.46 -10.50
C GLY A 10 -10.43 -37.50 -9.48
N SER A 11 -9.44 -37.21 -8.63
CA SER A 11 -9.04 -38.13 -7.55
C SER A 11 -10.06 -38.14 -6.42
N LYS A 12 -10.22 -39.28 -5.72
CA LYS A 12 -11.03 -39.35 -4.50
C LYS A 12 -10.43 -38.46 -3.42
N ILE A 13 -11.29 -37.76 -2.68
CA ILE A 13 -10.93 -36.80 -1.64
C ILE A 13 -11.40 -37.34 -0.29
N GLU A 14 -10.52 -37.30 0.70
CA GLU A 14 -10.85 -37.52 2.11
C GLU A 14 -11.83 -36.46 2.63
N GLU A 15 -12.83 -36.85 3.42
CA GLU A 15 -13.94 -35.99 3.86
C GLU A 15 -13.49 -34.68 4.53
N ASN A 16 -12.25 -34.63 5.01
CA ASN A 16 -11.66 -33.46 5.64
C ASN A 16 -10.38 -32.89 5.01
N ALA A 17 -10.09 -33.18 3.75
CA ALA A 17 -8.97 -32.54 3.06
C ALA A 17 -9.23 -31.04 2.80
N ALA A 18 -8.29 -30.18 3.22
CA ALA A 18 -8.30 -28.75 2.87
C ALA A 18 -7.68 -28.48 1.49
N ILE A 19 -6.80 -29.37 1.04
CA ILE A 19 -6.09 -29.31 -0.24
C ILE A 19 -6.05 -30.73 -0.81
N CYS A 20 -6.27 -30.88 -2.12
CA CYS A 20 -6.15 -32.15 -2.81
C CYS A 20 -4.68 -32.61 -2.82
N THR A 21 -4.39 -33.79 -2.27
CA THR A 21 -3.03 -34.35 -2.22
C THR A 21 -2.49 -34.81 -3.57
N ASN A 22 -3.35 -34.95 -4.58
CA ASN A 22 -2.96 -35.40 -5.91
C ASN A 22 -2.61 -34.24 -6.86
N CYS A 23 -3.40 -33.15 -6.85
CA CYS A 23 -3.19 -32.01 -7.78
C CYS A 23 -2.89 -30.67 -7.09
N GLY A 24 -3.01 -30.58 -5.76
CA GLY A 24 -2.70 -29.37 -4.99
C GLY A 24 -3.77 -28.29 -4.97
N MET A 25 -4.98 -28.51 -5.52
CA MET A 25 -6.04 -27.51 -5.46
C MET A 25 -6.64 -27.39 -4.04
N PRO A 26 -6.95 -26.19 -3.53
CA PRO A 26 -7.68 -26.02 -2.27
C PRO A 26 -9.15 -26.43 -2.44
N LEU A 27 -9.71 -27.07 -1.42
CA LEU A 27 -11.09 -27.55 -1.40
C LEU A 27 -11.92 -26.71 -0.43
N LYS A 28 -13.05 -26.16 -0.90
CA LYS A 28 -13.95 -25.33 -0.11
C LYS A 28 -14.98 -26.23 0.59
N LYS A 29 -14.87 -26.42 1.91
CA LYS A 29 -15.84 -27.22 2.69
C LYS A 29 -16.98 -26.36 3.23
N THR A 30 -18.21 -26.77 2.96
CA THR A 30 -19.44 -26.62 3.80
C THR A 30 -20.46 -27.63 3.27
N PRO A 31 -21.39 -28.27 4.04
CA PRO A 31 -22.02 -27.76 5.28
C PRO A 31 -22.40 -28.79 6.38
N TYR A 32 -22.75 -28.24 7.55
CA TYR A 32 -23.51 -28.76 8.71
C TYR A 32 -22.80 -29.32 9.95
N GLY A 33 -22.75 -28.42 10.96
CA GLY A 33 -22.51 -28.71 12.37
C GLY A 33 -22.34 -27.47 13.25
N ASN A 34 -23.08 -26.36 13.04
CA ASN A 34 -23.10 -25.25 14.01
C ASN A 34 -24.33 -25.37 14.93
N PRO A 35 -24.14 -25.46 16.27
CA PRO A 35 -25.22 -25.32 17.26
C PRO A 35 -25.81 -23.89 17.28
N PRO A 36 -27.05 -23.71 17.80
CA PRO A 36 -27.79 -22.46 17.73
C PRO A 36 -27.10 -21.29 18.45
N GLU A 37 -27.18 -20.14 17.80
CA GLU A 37 -26.62 -18.84 18.18
C GLU A 37 -27.10 -18.34 19.55
N PRO A 38 -26.21 -17.96 20.49
CA PRO A 38 -26.57 -17.18 21.67
C PRO A 38 -26.75 -15.67 21.34
N PRO A 39 -27.49 -14.92 22.17
CA PRO A 39 -28.22 -13.72 21.76
C PRO A 39 -27.34 -12.47 21.60
N LYS A 40 -27.76 -11.59 20.69
CA LYS A 40 -27.25 -10.23 20.52
C LYS A 40 -27.51 -9.38 21.76
N SER A 41 -26.47 -8.69 22.24
CA SER A 41 -26.62 -7.45 23.01
C SER A 41 -25.36 -6.58 22.82
N ASP A 42 -25.60 -5.47 22.11
CA ASP A 42 -25.06 -4.11 22.30
C ASP A 42 -23.54 -3.90 22.29
N GLU A 43 -23.03 -3.41 21.15
CA GLU A 43 -21.86 -2.53 21.13
C GLU A 43 -22.23 -1.21 20.43
N PRO A 44 -21.82 -0.03 20.96
CA PRO A 44 -22.34 1.27 20.54
C PRO A 44 -21.73 1.79 19.23
N SER A 45 -22.60 2.48 18.49
CA SER A 45 -22.33 3.31 17.32
C SER A 45 -21.14 4.26 17.52
N ALA A 46 -20.20 4.22 16.57
CA ALA A 46 -19.34 5.35 16.22
C ALA A 46 -19.42 5.54 14.69
N GLU A 47 -20.61 5.96 14.27
CA GLU A 47 -20.89 7.04 13.34
C GLU A 47 -19.83 7.41 12.27
N LYS A 48 -20.22 7.12 11.02
CA LYS A 48 -19.67 7.63 9.76
C LYS A 48 -20.15 9.07 9.52
N PRO A 49 -19.29 10.01 9.05
CA PRO A 49 -19.77 11.19 8.34
C PRO A 49 -19.79 11.00 6.82
N PRO A 50 -20.63 11.75 6.10
CA PRO A 50 -21.48 11.18 5.06
C PRO A 50 -21.01 11.47 3.63
N ALA A 51 -21.50 10.62 2.72
CA ALA A 51 -21.68 10.99 1.32
C ALA A 51 -22.69 12.14 1.26
N VAL A 52 -22.40 13.16 0.45
CA VAL A 52 -23.41 14.10 -0.01
C VAL A 52 -23.61 13.89 -1.50
N ASP A 53 -24.84 13.50 -1.78
CA ASP A 53 -25.40 13.21 -3.08
C ASP A 53 -25.78 14.51 -3.77
N ALA A 54 -25.62 14.57 -5.09
CA ALA A 54 -26.35 15.49 -5.92
C ALA A 54 -26.78 14.75 -7.18
N GLU A 55 -28.09 14.71 -7.31
CA GLU A 55 -28.89 13.76 -8.08
C GLU A 55 -29.17 14.24 -9.51
N LEU A 56 -29.41 13.27 -10.40
CA LEU A 56 -30.15 13.29 -11.66
C LEU A 56 -29.98 14.46 -12.65
N VAL A 57 -29.47 14.15 -13.86
CA VAL A 57 -30.22 14.38 -15.12
C VAL A 57 -29.95 13.23 -16.11
N SER A 58 -31.05 12.79 -16.71
CA SER A 58 -31.38 11.74 -17.67
C SER A 58 -30.41 11.38 -18.82
N GLU A 59 -30.46 10.08 -19.18
CA GLU A 59 -30.04 9.48 -20.46
C GLU A 59 -30.65 10.17 -21.70
N PRO A 60 -29.96 10.08 -22.85
CA PRO A 60 -30.62 9.49 -24.01
C PRO A 60 -29.77 8.44 -24.74
N LYS A 61 -30.42 7.33 -25.11
CA LYS A 61 -29.98 6.34 -26.11
C LYS A 61 -30.04 6.94 -27.52
N THR A 62 -29.09 6.58 -28.39
CA THR A 62 -29.33 5.93 -29.71
C THR A 62 -28.02 5.74 -30.48
N ASP A 63 -27.74 4.47 -30.78
CA ASP A 63 -27.40 3.87 -32.08
C ASP A 63 -26.28 4.45 -32.98
N GLY A 64 -25.25 3.64 -33.23
CA GLY A 64 -24.21 3.91 -34.21
C GLY A 64 -23.26 2.74 -34.46
N ASN A 65 -23.67 1.86 -35.37
CA ASN A 65 -22.92 0.77 -36.02
C ASN A 65 -21.61 1.23 -36.68
N ALA A 66 -20.51 0.48 -36.57
CA ALA A 66 -19.73 -0.01 -37.74
C ALA A 66 -18.39 -0.69 -37.36
N LYS A 67 -18.24 -1.86 -37.98
CA LYS A 67 -17.10 -2.76 -38.12
C LYS A 67 -15.79 -2.09 -38.57
N GLN A 68 -14.67 -2.61 -38.07
CA GLN A 68 -13.40 -2.95 -38.76
C GLN A 68 -12.49 -3.60 -37.68
N GLY A 69 -11.89 -4.78 -37.80
CA GLY A 69 -11.40 -5.49 -38.96
C GLY A 69 -9.87 -5.59 -38.86
N SER A 70 -9.34 -6.82 -38.84
CA SER A 70 -7.94 -7.21 -39.08
C SER A 70 -6.94 -7.18 -37.93
N SER A 71 -6.77 -8.36 -37.32
CA SER A 71 -5.58 -9.20 -37.46
C SER A 71 -4.25 -8.48 -37.75
N LYS A 72 -3.34 -8.51 -36.77
CA LYS A 72 -1.95 -8.83 -37.06
C LYS A 72 -1.39 -9.75 -35.98
N SER A 73 -1.26 -11.00 -36.40
CA SER A 73 -0.40 -12.01 -35.79
C SER A 73 1.01 -11.44 -35.64
N GLN A 74 1.48 -11.35 -34.40
CA GLN A 74 2.91 -11.43 -34.14
C GLN A 74 3.14 -12.39 -32.99
N SER A 75 3.18 -13.66 -33.39
CA SER A 75 3.93 -14.73 -32.75
C SER A 75 5.34 -14.24 -32.38
N GLN A 76 5.56 -13.99 -31.10
CA GLN A 76 6.87 -14.26 -30.48
C GLN A 76 6.66 -15.24 -29.35
N SER A 77 6.86 -16.51 -29.72
CA SER A 77 7.19 -17.61 -28.85
C SER A 77 8.49 -17.28 -28.10
N GLN A 78 8.40 -17.01 -26.80
CA GLN A 78 9.46 -17.36 -25.87
C GLN A 78 8.85 -18.11 -24.68
N SER A 79 8.94 -19.43 -24.79
CA SER A 79 8.77 -20.40 -23.74
C SER A 79 10.03 -20.47 -22.87
N GLN A 80 9.98 -19.88 -21.67
CA GLN A 80 10.70 -20.27 -20.44
C GLN A 80 9.77 -19.83 -19.29
N SER A 81 8.92 -20.65 -18.67
CA SER A 81 9.24 -21.77 -17.78
C SER A 81 10.36 -21.48 -16.78
N SER A 82 10.12 -20.51 -15.90
CA SER A 82 10.63 -20.56 -14.52
C SER A 82 9.46 -20.29 -13.58
N SER A 83 9.08 -21.34 -12.86
CA SER A 83 8.14 -21.27 -11.75
C SER A 83 8.62 -20.23 -10.74
N THR A 84 7.88 -19.14 -10.59
CA THR A 84 7.86 -18.42 -9.33
C THR A 84 6.40 -18.09 -9.09
N VAL A 85 5.81 -18.79 -8.12
CA VAL A 85 4.51 -18.44 -7.54
C VAL A 85 4.47 -16.91 -7.39
N PRO A 86 3.52 -16.18 -8.02
CA PRO A 86 3.42 -14.76 -7.79
C PRO A 86 3.28 -14.54 -6.28
N PRO A 87 4.14 -13.74 -5.63
CA PRO A 87 4.08 -13.56 -4.20
C PRO A 87 2.68 -13.04 -3.87
N LYS A 88 2.00 -13.76 -2.98
CA LYS A 88 0.74 -13.39 -2.35
C LYS A 88 0.77 -11.88 -2.08
N LYS A 89 -0.04 -11.14 -2.86
CA LYS A 89 -0.19 -9.69 -2.73
C LYS A 89 -0.65 -9.41 -1.31
N SER A 90 0.30 -9.03 -0.45
CA SER A 90 0.01 -8.45 0.85
C SER A 90 -0.65 -7.12 0.53
N ASP A 91 -1.96 -7.01 0.73
CA ASP A 91 -2.62 -5.71 0.66
C ASP A 91 -1.98 -4.82 1.73
N LYS A 92 -1.06 -3.95 1.28
CA LYS A 92 -0.40 -2.96 2.13
C LYS A 92 -1.52 -2.12 2.69
N ILE A 93 -1.66 -2.07 4.01
CA ILE A 93 -2.68 -1.24 4.66
C ILE A 93 -2.24 0.21 4.41
N PRO A 94 -2.87 0.97 3.51
CA PRO A 94 -2.41 2.32 3.17
C PRO A 94 -2.46 3.26 4.38
N PHE A 95 -3.27 2.92 5.39
CA PHE A 95 -3.32 3.58 6.68
C PHE A 95 -2.02 3.41 7.50
N LEU A 96 -1.30 2.29 7.35
CA LEU A 96 -0.03 2.08 8.04
C LEU A 96 1.07 2.98 7.46
N SER A 97 1.08 3.19 6.14
CA SER A 97 1.97 4.16 5.48
C SER A 97 1.66 5.60 5.90
N LEU A 98 0.38 5.89 6.17
CA LEU A 98 -0.09 7.18 6.67
C LEU A 98 0.40 7.42 8.12
N ILE A 99 0.20 6.44 9.01
CA ILE A 99 0.68 6.51 10.40
C ILE A 99 2.21 6.61 10.45
N LEU A 100 2.93 5.87 9.60
CA LEU A 100 4.39 6.00 9.48
C LEU A 100 4.81 7.40 9.01
N SER A 101 4.06 8.02 8.10
CA SER A 101 4.33 9.39 7.62
C SER A 101 4.00 10.45 8.66
N PHE A 102 3.00 10.19 9.51
CA PHE A 102 2.59 11.08 10.59
C PHE A 102 3.68 11.22 11.66
N PHE A 103 4.37 10.13 12.01
CA PHE A 103 5.43 10.14 13.02
C PHE A 103 6.80 10.60 12.49
N TRP A 104 7.06 10.54 11.17
CA TRP A 104 8.31 11.02 10.58
C TRP A 104 8.15 11.40 9.10
N THR A 105 8.60 12.61 8.73
CA THR A 105 8.49 13.11 7.36
C THR A 105 9.27 12.22 6.39
N GLY A 106 8.61 11.61 5.42
CA GLY A 106 9.24 10.77 4.39
C GLY A 106 9.32 9.26 4.68
N LEU A 107 8.92 8.79 5.87
CA LEU A 107 8.88 7.35 6.18
C LEU A 107 7.85 6.57 5.35
N GLY A 108 6.69 7.15 5.01
CA GLY A 108 5.71 6.47 4.16
C GLY A 108 6.23 6.18 2.75
N GLN A 109 7.07 7.08 2.21
CA GLN A 109 7.73 6.86 0.92
C GLN A 109 8.80 5.77 1.02
N LEU A 110 9.50 5.68 2.15
CA LEU A 110 10.44 4.60 2.42
C LEU A 110 9.72 3.24 2.53
N TYR A 111 8.57 3.17 3.22
CA TYR A 111 7.74 1.95 3.29
C TYR A 111 7.24 1.46 1.92
N ASN A 112 6.98 2.42 1.04
CA ASN A 112 6.59 2.22 -0.35
C ASN A 112 7.77 1.80 -1.25
N GLY A 113 9.00 1.74 -0.73
CA GLY A 113 10.20 1.40 -1.51
C GLY A 113 10.73 2.56 -2.37
N GLN A 114 10.23 3.77 -2.17
CA GLN A 114 10.54 4.94 -2.99
C GLN A 114 11.55 5.85 -2.27
N PHE A 115 12.77 5.34 -2.08
CA PHE A 115 13.84 6.00 -1.33
C PHE A 115 14.05 7.47 -1.72
N TRP A 116 14.19 7.75 -3.02
CA TRP A 116 14.44 9.10 -3.52
C TRP A 116 13.31 10.08 -3.24
N ARG A 117 12.06 9.63 -3.25
CA ARG A 117 10.92 10.47 -2.87
C ARG A 117 10.94 10.77 -1.36
N GLY A 118 11.29 9.78 -0.56
CA GLY A 118 11.49 9.95 0.88
C GLY A 118 12.56 11.01 1.19
N ILE A 119 13.71 10.93 0.53
CA ILE A 119 14.81 11.90 0.67
C ILE A 119 14.34 13.32 0.29
N ALA A 120 13.60 13.48 -0.81
CA ALA A 120 13.10 14.77 -1.24
C ALA A 120 12.24 15.44 -0.15
N PHE A 121 11.27 14.71 0.41
CA PHE A 121 10.43 15.24 1.49
C PHE A 121 11.20 15.50 2.79
N MET A 122 12.20 14.68 3.11
CA MET A 122 13.02 14.86 4.31
C MET A 122 13.90 16.11 4.26
N ILE A 123 14.20 16.65 3.07
CA ILE A 123 14.92 17.91 2.91
C ILE A 123 13.94 19.08 2.75
N LEU A 124 12.90 18.91 1.93
CA LEU A 124 11.99 19.99 1.55
C LEU A 124 11.09 20.43 2.71
N VAL A 125 10.65 19.50 3.56
CA VAL A 125 9.79 19.84 4.71
C VAL A 125 10.54 20.67 5.76
N PRO A 126 11.73 20.27 6.26
CA PRO A 126 12.48 21.09 7.23
C PRO A 126 12.90 22.45 6.67
N ILE A 127 13.31 22.52 5.40
CA ILE A 127 13.63 23.81 4.76
C ILE A 127 12.36 24.66 4.68
N GLY A 128 11.25 24.09 4.21
CA GLY A 128 9.98 24.79 4.12
C GLY A 128 9.53 25.34 5.47
N THR A 129 9.51 24.49 6.51
CA THR A 129 9.09 24.90 7.86
C THR A 129 10.06 25.87 8.53
N LEU A 130 11.37 25.81 8.23
CA LEU A 130 12.38 26.73 8.77
C LEU A 130 12.23 28.15 8.22
N PHE A 131 11.97 28.30 6.92
CA PHE A 131 11.80 29.63 6.32
C PHE A 131 10.38 30.19 6.53
N LEU A 132 9.33 29.36 6.37
CA LEU A 132 7.94 29.77 6.54
C LEU A 132 7.06 28.59 6.98
N ILE A 133 6.45 28.68 8.17
CA ILE A 133 5.66 27.60 8.78
C ILE A 133 4.52 27.12 7.86
N VAL A 134 3.75 28.05 7.27
CA VAL A 134 2.55 27.71 6.47
C VAL A 134 2.91 26.92 5.19
N PRO A 135 3.82 27.38 4.31
CA PRO A 135 4.31 26.58 3.18
C PRO A 135 4.90 25.22 3.57
N GLY A 136 5.63 25.16 4.69
CA GLY A 136 6.18 23.90 5.19
C GLY A 136 5.10 22.87 5.53
N LEU A 137 4.01 23.31 6.18
CA LEU A 137 2.86 22.45 6.49
C LEU A 137 2.14 21.97 5.23
N ILE A 138 2.00 22.83 4.21
CA ILE A 138 1.39 22.44 2.92
C ILE A 138 2.20 21.32 2.25
N ILE A 139 3.53 21.45 2.22
CA ILE A 139 4.43 20.43 1.65
C ILE A 139 4.33 19.13 2.46
N TRP A 140 4.24 19.22 3.79
CA TRP A 140 4.11 18.04 4.64
C TRP A 140 2.81 17.28 4.39
N ILE A 141 1.67 17.99 4.30
CA ILE A 141 0.37 17.38 3.98
C ILE A 141 0.40 16.76 2.57
N TYR A 142 0.97 17.47 1.60
CA TYR A 142 1.14 16.95 0.25
C TYR A 142 1.97 15.65 0.23
N GLY A 143 3.05 15.58 1.01
CA GLY A 143 3.88 14.38 1.14
C GLY A 143 3.13 13.16 1.69
N MET A 144 2.20 13.37 2.62
CA MET A 144 1.30 12.30 3.11
C MET A 144 0.35 11.81 2.01
N TYR A 145 -0.25 12.74 1.25
CA TYR A 145 -1.12 12.41 0.13
C TYR A 145 -0.37 11.65 -0.99
N ASP A 146 0.85 12.06 -1.34
CA ASP A 146 1.67 11.34 -2.32
C ASP A 146 2.00 9.92 -1.84
N ALA A 147 2.33 9.74 -0.56
CA ALA A 147 2.63 8.40 -0.02
C ALA A 147 1.41 7.47 -0.07
N TYR A 148 0.22 8.00 0.25
CA TYR A 148 -1.03 7.26 0.15
C TYR A 148 -1.33 6.85 -1.30
N THR A 149 -1.31 7.82 -2.22
CA THR A 149 -1.64 7.55 -3.62
C THR A 149 -0.65 6.59 -4.28
N GLN A 150 0.63 6.66 -3.91
CA GLN A 150 1.63 5.72 -4.40
C GLN A 150 1.41 4.30 -3.88
N ALA A 151 1.04 4.13 -2.61
CA ALA A 151 0.67 2.81 -2.06
C ALA A 151 -0.56 2.24 -2.78
N GLU A 152 -1.54 3.08 -3.11
CA GLU A 152 -2.73 2.69 -3.86
C GLU A 152 -2.38 2.23 -5.29
N LYS A 153 -1.49 2.95 -5.98
CA LYS A 153 -1.02 2.56 -7.32
C LYS A 153 -0.23 1.25 -7.30
N MET A 154 0.54 0.98 -6.24
CA MET A 154 1.18 -0.33 -6.04
C MET A 154 0.14 -1.44 -5.85
N ASN A 155 -0.92 -1.15 -5.08
CA ASN A 155 -2.03 -2.08 -4.90
C ASN A 155 -2.81 -2.32 -6.20
N LYS A 156 -2.80 -1.38 -7.15
CA LYS A 156 -3.37 -1.56 -8.50
C LYS A 156 -2.41 -2.22 -9.50
N GLY A 157 -1.14 -2.43 -9.12
CA GLY A 157 -0.11 -3.02 -9.98
C GLY A 157 0.44 -2.05 -11.03
N GLU A 158 0.18 -0.75 -10.90
CA GLU A 158 0.61 0.28 -11.86
C GLU A 158 2.10 0.65 -11.70
N VAL A 159 2.67 0.43 -10.52
CA VAL A 159 4.06 0.75 -10.19
C VAL A 159 4.77 -0.45 -9.56
N PRO A 160 6.03 -0.75 -9.96
CA PRO A 160 6.80 -1.85 -9.39
C PRO A 160 7.20 -1.53 -7.95
N TYR A 161 7.11 -2.53 -7.07
CA TYR A 161 7.55 -2.43 -5.68
C TYR A 161 9.05 -2.69 -5.56
N SER A 162 9.72 -1.91 -4.73
CA SER A 162 11.12 -2.12 -4.34
C SER A 162 11.17 -2.35 -2.84
N GLU A 163 11.89 -3.36 -2.38
CA GLU A 163 12.06 -3.60 -0.95
C GLU A 163 12.99 -2.53 -0.37
N ALA A 164 12.53 -1.79 0.64
CA ALA A 164 13.36 -0.85 1.36
C ALA A 164 14.50 -1.60 2.05
N LYS A 165 15.73 -1.27 1.72
CA LYS A 165 16.90 -1.91 2.34
C LYS A 165 17.12 -1.36 3.74
N LEU A 166 17.67 -2.19 4.63
CA LEU A 166 17.97 -1.80 6.00
C LEU A 166 18.87 -0.55 6.10
N TRP A 167 19.83 -0.39 5.17
CA TRP A 167 20.67 0.80 5.14
C TRP A 167 19.87 2.08 4.86
N GLU A 168 18.80 2.01 4.06
CA GLU A 168 17.94 3.16 3.76
C GLU A 168 17.21 3.63 5.00
N ILE A 169 16.72 2.67 5.81
CA ILE A 169 16.11 2.93 7.12
C ILE A 169 17.13 3.54 8.08
N LEU A 170 18.36 3.00 8.13
CA LEU A 170 19.42 3.54 8.98
C LEU A 170 19.78 4.97 8.59
N VAL A 171 19.89 5.28 7.30
CA VAL A 171 20.11 6.66 6.82
C VAL A 171 18.97 7.55 7.29
N PHE A 172 17.72 7.11 7.14
CA PHE A 172 16.54 7.89 7.54
C PHE A 172 16.49 8.21 9.03
N ILE A 173 16.96 7.30 9.87
CA ILE A 173 17.01 7.50 11.32
C ILE A 173 18.22 8.33 11.70
N LEU A 174 19.43 7.99 11.25
CA LEU A 174 20.68 8.59 11.75
C LEU A 174 20.97 9.98 11.17
N PHE A 175 20.71 10.18 9.88
CA PHE A 175 20.98 11.45 9.19
C PHE A 175 20.37 12.69 9.88
N PRO A 176 19.08 12.71 10.27
CA PRO A 176 18.48 13.85 10.95
C PRO A 176 19.11 14.13 12.33
N PHE A 177 19.48 13.09 13.09
CA PHE A 177 20.21 13.29 14.35
C PHE A 177 21.61 13.86 14.13
N ILE A 178 22.32 13.39 13.10
CA ILE A 178 23.65 13.91 12.74
C ILE A 178 23.54 15.39 12.35
N ILE A 179 22.57 15.76 11.51
CA ILE A 179 22.32 17.16 11.13
C ILE A 179 22.01 18.00 12.36
N ALA A 180 21.09 17.54 13.22
CA ALA A 180 20.73 18.27 14.44
C ALA A 180 21.95 18.48 15.35
N ALA A 181 22.79 17.46 15.54
CA ALA A 181 24.03 17.56 16.32
C ALA A 181 25.01 18.59 15.72
N ILE A 182 25.21 18.56 14.39
CA ILE A 182 26.06 19.55 13.69
C ILE A 182 25.51 20.97 13.88
N LEU A 183 24.20 21.17 13.68
CA LEU A 183 23.57 22.49 13.87
C LEU A 183 23.71 22.99 15.31
N ILE A 184 23.52 22.11 16.29
CA ILE A 184 23.70 22.45 17.71
C ILE A 184 25.15 22.85 17.99
N VAL A 185 26.14 22.10 17.49
CA VAL A 185 27.56 22.45 17.65
C VAL A 185 27.88 23.78 16.96
N LEU A 186 27.37 24.02 15.75
CA LEU A 186 27.55 25.29 15.04
C LEU A 186 26.95 26.46 15.80
N ILE A 187 25.74 26.31 16.34
CA ILE A 187 25.09 27.32 17.17
C ILE A 187 25.88 27.57 18.45
N MET A 188 26.34 26.51 19.14
CA MET A 188 27.19 26.63 20.32
C MET A 188 28.47 27.42 20.00
N LEU A 189 29.17 27.08 18.91
CA LEU A 189 30.37 27.80 18.47
C LEU A 189 30.09 29.28 18.17
N LEU A 190 28.92 29.58 17.58
CA LEU A 190 28.49 30.96 17.33
C LEU A 190 28.16 31.73 18.62
N MET A 191 27.71 31.03 19.67
CA MET A 191 27.36 31.61 20.97
C MET A 191 28.56 31.79 21.90
N ILE A 192 29.66 31.03 21.72
CA ILE A 192 30.91 31.17 22.49
C ILE A 192 31.38 32.64 22.64
N PRO A 193 31.50 33.47 21.58
CA PRO A 193 31.95 34.84 21.74
C PRO A 193 31.04 35.69 22.63
N PHE A 194 29.72 35.44 22.60
CA PHE A 194 28.76 36.14 23.46
C PHE A 194 28.80 35.68 24.91
N MET A 195 29.28 34.47 25.19
CA MET A 195 29.44 33.96 26.55
C MET A 195 30.73 34.45 27.23
N ILE A 196 31.73 34.89 26.46
CA ILE A 196 33.03 35.32 26.96
C ILE A 196 33.06 36.83 27.27
N ILE A 197 32.15 37.61 26.69
CA ILE A 197 31.99 39.06 26.89
C ILE A 197 31.06 39.31 28.08
#